data_AF-B2GJH1-F1
#
_entry.id   AF-B2GJH1-F1
#
_cell.length_a   1.000
_cell.length_b   1.000
_cell.length_c   1.000
_cell.angle_alpha   90.00
_cell.angle_beta   90.00
_cell.angle_gamma   90.00
#
_symmetry.space_group_name_H-M   'P 1'
#
loop_
_entity.id
_entity.type
_entity.pdbx_description
1 polymer ?
#
loop_
_entity_poly.entity_id
_entity_poly.type
_entity_poly.pdbx_seq_one_letter_code
_entity_poly.pdbx_strand_id
1 'polypeptide(L)'
;MASRDAGDRAPRTPQPRANLTAWTRLLGYIGDAATLATCEPKALRYRFFHVLARLAHSARRRRLRIPESWPWAAAIVAVFANIAAIPQQA
;
A
#
# COMPACT_ATOMS: atom_id res chain seq x y z
N MET A 1 -30.01 14.72 42.79
CA MET A 1 -29.68 15.50 41.57
C MET A 1 -28.35 14.95 41.04
N ALA A 2 -28.42 13.91 40.21
CA ALA A 2 -27.25 13.12 39.81
C ALA A 2 -26.65 13.70 38.52
N SER A 3 -25.39 14.14 38.60
CA SER A 3 -24.57 14.53 37.46
C SER A 3 -24.25 13.28 36.64
N ARG A 4 -24.93 13.11 35.51
CA ARG A 4 -24.66 12.06 34.52
C ARG A 4 -23.79 12.61 33.39
N ASP A 5 -22.79 11.81 33.06
CA ASP A 5 -22.16 11.70 31.73
C ASP A 5 -21.31 12.88 31.23
N ALA A 6 -20.25 13.19 31.98
CA ALA A 6 -18.98 13.56 31.33
C ALA A 6 -18.33 12.26 30.83
N GLY A 7 -18.86 11.75 29.72
CA GLY A 7 -18.34 10.57 29.04
C GLY A 7 -16.89 10.79 28.68
N ASP A 8 -16.03 10.03 29.37
CA ASP A 8 -14.64 9.74 29.08
C ASP A 8 -14.45 9.46 27.59
N ARG A 9 -14.23 10.53 26.82
CA ARG A 9 -13.90 10.45 25.40
C ARG A 9 -12.39 10.34 25.32
N ALA A 10 -11.87 9.18 25.72
CA ALA A 10 -10.52 8.76 25.39
C ALA A 10 -10.26 9.10 23.91
N PRO A 11 -9.06 9.59 23.54
CA PRO A 11 -8.74 9.83 22.14
C PRO A 11 -9.03 8.53 21.40
N ARG A 12 -9.99 8.57 20.46
CA ARG A 12 -10.19 7.48 19.52
C ARG A 12 -8.91 7.40 18.72
N THR A 13 -7.95 6.62 19.22
CA THR A 13 -6.86 6.14 18.40
C THR A 13 -7.53 5.55 17.17
N PRO A 14 -7.17 5.99 15.96
CA PRO A 14 -7.73 5.37 14.77
C PRO A 14 -7.35 3.89 14.85
N GLN A 15 -8.34 3.05 15.20
CA GLN A 15 -8.25 1.61 15.09
C GLN A 15 -7.77 1.33 13.66
N PRO A 16 -6.60 0.71 13.45
CA PRO A 16 -6.13 0.43 12.12
C PRO A 16 -7.03 -0.64 11.52
N ARG A 17 -8.15 -0.22 10.92
CA ARG A 17 -8.77 -0.95 9.80
C ARG A 17 -7.61 -1.27 8.86
N ALA A 18 -7.26 -2.54 8.75
CA ALA A 18 -6.02 -3.04 8.14
C ALA A 18 -5.52 -2.10 7.03
N ASN A 19 -4.55 -1.25 7.37
CA ASN A 19 -4.23 -0.15 6.49
C ASN A 19 -3.33 -0.69 5.38
N LEU A 20 -3.79 -0.61 4.13
CA LEU A 20 -3.10 -1.12 2.94
C LEU A 20 -1.65 -0.62 2.92
N THR A 21 -1.45 0.67 3.23
CA THR A 21 -0.14 1.32 3.27
C THR A 21 0.86 0.64 4.20
N ALA A 22 0.45 0.20 5.40
CA ALA A 22 1.33 -0.43 6.38
C ALA A 22 1.73 -1.83 5.95
N TRP A 23 0.78 -2.62 5.45
CA TRP A 23 1.10 -3.94 4.91
C TRP A 23 1.98 -3.86 3.67
N THR A 24 1.69 -2.94 2.74
CA THR A 24 2.56 -2.72 1.57
C THR A 24 3.94 -2.24 1.97
N ARG A 25 4.07 -1.38 2.99
CA ARG A 25 5.37 -0.96 3.53
C ARG A 25 6.15 -2.13 4.11
N LEU A 26 5.50 -2.94 4.92
CA LEU A 26 6.12 -4.08 5.60
C LEU A 26 6.64 -5.13 4.61
N LEU A 27 5.86 -5.41 3.56
CA LEU A 27 6.13 -6.52 2.65
C LEU A 27 6.83 -6.11 1.35
N GLY A 28 6.62 -4.88 0.90
CA GLY A 28 6.92 -4.48 -0.47
C GLY A 28 8.03 -3.44 -0.62
N TYR A 29 8.22 -2.55 0.35
CA TYR A 29 9.11 -1.39 0.21
C TYR A 29 10.54 -1.71 0.66
N ILE A 30 11.13 -2.74 0.05
CA ILE A 30 12.45 -3.30 0.36
C ILE A 30 13.33 -3.23 -0.90
N GLY A 31 14.63 -3.05 -0.73
CA GLY A 31 15.60 -3.01 -1.85
C GLY A 31 15.32 -1.87 -2.81
N ASP A 32 15.17 -2.16 -4.10
CA ASP A 32 14.90 -1.18 -5.17
C ASP A 32 13.59 -0.39 -4.94
N ALA A 33 12.71 -0.87 -4.07
CA ALA A 33 11.48 -0.18 -3.69
C ALA A 33 11.61 0.71 -2.43
N ALA A 34 12.77 0.74 -1.76
CA ALA A 34 12.96 1.44 -0.48
C ALA A 34 12.67 2.96 -0.56
N THR A 35 12.86 3.56 -1.75
CA THR A 35 12.52 4.98 -1.99
C THR A 35 11.05 5.30 -1.68
N LEU A 36 10.13 4.33 -1.88
CA LEU A 36 8.70 4.49 -1.56
C LEU A 36 8.42 4.47 -0.04
N ALA A 37 9.30 3.88 0.78
CA ALA A 37 9.13 3.86 2.24
C ALA A 37 9.23 5.24 2.88
N THR A 38 10.06 6.11 2.30
CA THR A 38 10.27 7.49 2.76
C THR A 38 9.11 8.43 2.41
N CYS A 39 8.27 8.05 1.45
CA CYS A 39 7.16 8.87 0.99
C CYS A 39 6.06 8.95 2.05
N GLU A 40 5.55 10.15 2.31
CA GLU A 40 4.35 10.34 3.11
C GLU A 40 3.16 9.53 2.55
N PRO A 41 2.24 9.03 3.39
CA PRO A 41 1.05 8.31 2.93
C PRO A 41 0.24 9.06 1.87
N LYS A 42 0.18 10.39 1.97
CA LYS A 42 -0.51 11.25 0.99
C LYS A 42 0.20 11.23 -0.38
N ALA A 43 1.53 11.23 -0.40
CA ALA A 43 2.31 11.13 -1.63
C ALA A 43 2.17 9.75 -2.29
N LEU A 44 2.09 8.68 -1.51
CA LEU A 44 1.89 7.32 -2.01
C LEU A 44 0.59 7.16 -2.79
N ARG A 45 -0.45 7.93 -2.46
CA ARG A 45 -1.71 7.91 -3.19
C ARG A 45 -1.51 8.18 -4.68
N TYR A 46 -0.65 9.13 -5.04
CA TYR A 46 -0.42 9.52 -6.43
C TYR A 46 0.79 8.83 -7.06
N ARG A 47 1.77 8.40 -6.26
CA ARG A 47 3.01 7.78 -6.78
C ARG A 47 2.87 6.29 -7.02
N PHE A 48 2.18 5.59 -6.11
CA PHE A 48 2.10 4.13 -6.08
C PHE A 48 0.68 3.60 -6.27
N PHE A 49 -0.31 4.18 -5.58
CA PHE A 49 -1.70 3.67 -5.63
C PHE A 49 -2.51 4.19 -6.83
N HIS A 50 -2.09 5.27 -7.47
CA HIS A 50 -2.75 5.86 -8.63
C HIS A 50 -1.83 5.91 -9.84
N VAL A 51 -1.29 4.74 -10.20
CA VAL A 51 -0.49 4.60 -11.41
C VAL A 51 -1.43 4.47 -12.59
N LEU A 52 -1.13 5.14 -13.71
CA LEU A 52 -1.83 4.97 -14.99
C LEU A 52 -1.47 3.62 -15.65
N ALA A 53 -1.59 2.53 -14.90
CA ALA A 53 -1.27 1.20 -15.34
C ALA A 53 -2.49 0.54 -15.98
N ARG A 54 -2.24 -0.29 -17.00
CA ARG A 54 -3.28 -1.10 -17.63
C ARG A 54 -3.30 -2.48 -16.97
N LEU A 55 -4.43 -2.85 -16.38
CA LEU A 55 -4.64 -4.22 -15.90
C LEU A 55 -5.11 -5.11 -17.06
N ALA A 56 -4.25 -6.03 -17.49
CA ALA A 56 -4.57 -7.02 -18.51
C ALA A 56 -4.93 -8.36 -17.87
N HIS A 57 -6.02 -8.95 -18.34
CA HIS A 57 -6.50 -10.26 -17.90
C HIS A 57 -6.16 -11.28 -18.99
N SER A 58 -5.44 -12.34 -18.63
CA SER A 58 -5.09 -13.42 -19.56
C SER A 58 -5.15 -14.75 -18.84
N ALA A 59 -6.02 -15.65 -19.33
CA ALA A 59 -6.30 -16.94 -18.67
C ALA A 59 -6.55 -16.75 -17.16
N ARG A 60 -5.76 -17.41 -16.31
CA ARG A 60 -5.82 -17.30 -14.84
C ARG A 60 -4.87 -16.27 -14.24
N ARG A 61 -4.24 -15.41 -15.05
CA ARG A 61 -3.25 -14.43 -14.59
C ARG A 61 -3.71 -13.00 -14.87
N ARG A 62 -3.46 -12.12 -13.90
CA ARG A 62 -3.62 -10.67 -14.01
C ARG A 62 -2.23 -10.07 -14.19
N ARG A 63 -2.05 -9.26 -15.23
CA ARG A 63 -0.78 -8.58 -15.52
C ARG A 63 -1.00 -7.08 -15.44
N LEU A 64 -0.27 -6.42 -14.54
CA LEU A 64 -0.24 -4.97 -14.45
C LEU A 64 0.83 -4.44 -15.40
N ARG A 65 0.42 -3.70 -16.43
CA ARG A 65 1.34 -3.03 -17.35
C ARG A 65 1.56 -1.60 -16.90
N ILE A 66 2.77 -1.30 -16.45
CA ILE A 66 3.17 0.01 -15.96
C ILE A 66 3.90 0.74 -17.09
N PRO A 67 3.57 2.00 -17.41
CA PRO A 67 4.31 2.78 -18.37
C PRO A 67 5.76 2.97 -17.94
N GLU A 68 6.72 2.71 -18.83
CA GLU A 68 8.16 2.85 -18.54
C GLU A 68 8.55 4.30 -18.23
N SER A 69 7.83 5.28 -18.82
CA SER A 69 8.03 6.71 -18.57
C SER A 69 7.55 7.16 -17.19
N TRP A 70 6.87 6.30 -16.43
CA TRP A 70 6.45 6.66 -15.08
C TRP A 70 7.66 6.70 -14.14
N PRO A 71 7.92 7.80 -13.41
CA PRO A 71 9.15 7.95 -12.62
C PRO A 71 9.39 6.88 -11.56
N TRP A 72 8.32 6.23 -11.11
CA TRP A 72 8.34 5.21 -10.07
C TRP A 72 8.15 3.79 -10.62
N ALA A 73 8.20 3.60 -11.94
CA ALA A 73 7.92 2.31 -12.59
C ALA A 73 8.78 1.18 -12.01
N ALA A 74 10.10 1.38 -11.95
CA ALA A 74 11.03 0.40 -11.40
C ALA A 74 10.71 0.05 -9.94
N ALA A 75 10.46 1.07 -9.11
CA ALA A 75 10.09 0.87 -7.71
C ALA A 75 8.77 0.09 -7.57
N ILE A 76 7.75 0.41 -8.37
CA ILE A 76 6.47 -0.31 -8.35
C ILE A 76 6.65 -1.77 -8.76
N VAL A 77 7.43 -2.04 -9.81
CA VAL A 77 7.76 -3.41 -10.25
C VAL A 77 8.44 -4.18 -9.13
N ALA A 78 9.42 -3.57 -8.45
CA ALA A 78 10.11 -4.17 -7.31
C ALA A 78 9.15 -4.47 -6.15
N VAL A 79 8.20 -3.58 -5.83
CA VAL A 79 7.18 -3.84 -4.81
C VAL A 79 6.36 -5.11 -5.13
N PHE A 80 5.87 -5.22 -6.36
CA PHE A 80 5.09 -6.39 -6.76
C PHE A 80 5.95 -7.66 -6.81
N ALA A 81 7.22 -7.56 -7.19
CA ALA A 81 8.16 -8.68 -7.15
C ALA A 81 8.39 -9.18 -5.72
N ASN A 82 8.62 -8.27 -4.77
CA ASN A 82 8.79 -8.58 -3.35
C ASN A 82 7.55 -9.28 -2.78
N ILE A 83 6.35 -8.75 -3.06
CA ILE A 83 5.09 -9.34 -2.57
C ILE A 83 4.83 -10.70 -3.23
N ALA A 84 5.11 -10.85 -4.52
CA ALA A 84 4.91 -12.11 -5.24
C ALA A 84 5.90 -13.21 -4.83
N ALA A 85 7.02 -12.85 -4.21
CA ALA A 85 7.99 -13.80 -3.66
C ALA A 85 7.53 -14.42 -2.33
N ILE A 86 6.49 -13.87 -1.69
CA ILE A 86 5.91 -14.45 -0.47
C ILE A 86 5.32 -15.82 -0.82
N PRO A 87 5.73 -16.90 -0.14
CA PRO A 87 5.20 -18.24 -0.39
C PRO A 87 3.68 -18.26 -0.19
N GLN A 88 2.98 -18.83 -1.17
CA GLN A 88 1.55 -19.01 -1.04
C GLN A 88 1.26 -20.13 -0.03
N GLN A 89 0.31 -19.87 0.87
CA GLN A 89 -0.17 -20.91 1.77
C GLN A 89 -0.86 -22.02 0.95
N ALA A 90 -0.45 -23.27 1.19
CA ALA A 90 -0.91 -24.45 0.46
C ALA A 90 -2.39 -24.77 0.74
#